data_AF-A0A811QLY9-F1
#
_entry.id   AF-A0A811QLY9-F1
#
_cell.length_a   1.000
_cell.length_b   1.000
_cell.length_c   1.000
_cell.angle_alpha   90.00
_cell.angle_beta   90.00
_cell.angle_gamma   90.00
#
_symmetry.space_group_name_H-M   'P 1'
#
loop_
_entity.id
_entity.type
_entity.pdbx_description
1 polymer ?
#
loop_
_entity_poly.entity_id
_entity_poly.type
_entity_poly.pdbx_seq_one_letter_code
_entity_poly.pdbx_strand_id
1 'polypeptide(L)'
;MEQIRNEKAKRYLSSMRRKRPIPLTQKFPNADPLALCLLEKMLAFDPKDRPSAEEALADPYFKNIANVDREPSAQPVRKLEFEFERQRITKEDIRELIYSEILEYHPNMLREFLEGTESTGFMYPSAVDHFKKQFAYLEEHYAKGSTAAPPERQHNSLPRPCVLYSDNRTKSTANVMEDLSKCVIRDERRGDS
;
A
#
# COMPACT_ATOMS: atom_id res chain seq x y z
N MET A 1 18.13 2.81 -30.08
CA MET A 1 19.33 3.30 -29.35
C MET A 1 19.33 4.83 -29.19
N GLU A 2 18.68 5.59 -30.07
CA GLU A 2 18.63 7.07 -30.00
C GLU A 2 17.93 7.62 -28.75
N GLN A 3 16.97 6.87 -28.18
CA GLN A 3 16.18 7.32 -27.03
C GLN A 3 16.94 7.35 -25.70
N ILE A 4 18.06 6.62 -25.58
CA ILE A 4 18.86 6.59 -24.35
C ILE A 4 19.59 7.93 -24.28
N ARG A 5 19.41 8.74 -23.23
CA ARG A 5 20.12 10.04 -23.15
C ARG A 5 21.53 9.94 -22.57
N ASN A 6 21.78 8.93 -21.74
CA ASN A 6 23.06 8.75 -21.05
C ASN A 6 24.12 8.15 -21.98
N GLU A 7 25.17 8.92 -22.29
CA GLU A 7 26.26 8.51 -23.19
C GLU A 7 27.06 7.31 -22.65
N LYS A 8 27.26 7.19 -21.33
CA LYS A 8 27.95 6.02 -20.75
C LYS A 8 27.14 4.75 -20.99
N ALA A 9 25.81 4.82 -20.80
CA ALA A 9 24.92 3.70 -21.05
C ALA A 9 24.87 3.33 -22.55
N LYS A 10 24.84 4.32 -23.45
CA LYS A 10 24.92 4.07 -24.91
C LYS A 10 26.20 3.34 -25.28
N ARG A 11 27.37 3.83 -24.84
CA ARG A 11 28.66 3.19 -25.13
C ARG A 11 28.72 1.76 -24.61
N TYR A 12 28.22 1.53 -23.40
CA TYR A 12 28.13 0.19 -22.81
C TYR A 12 27.25 -0.75 -23.64
N LEU A 13 26.04 -0.31 -24.02
CA LEU A 13 25.15 -1.13 -24.85
C LEU A 13 25.72 -1.40 -26.24
N SER A 14 26.44 -0.43 -26.81
CA SER A 14 27.12 -0.58 -28.11
C SER A 14 28.33 -1.52 -28.05
N SER A 15 29.01 -1.64 -26.92
CA SER A 15 30.16 -2.55 -26.76
C SER A 15 29.76 -3.99 -26.45
N MET A 16 28.52 -4.23 -26.03
CA MET A 16 28.03 -5.59 -25.77
C MET A 16 27.84 -6.40 -27.05
N ARG A 17 28.08 -7.71 -26.96
CA ARG A 17 27.78 -8.64 -28.06
C ARG A 17 26.28 -8.65 -28.34
N ARG A 18 25.90 -8.50 -29.61
CA ARG A 18 24.50 -8.59 -30.04
C ARG A 18 23.90 -9.94 -29.64
N LYS A 19 22.75 -9.89 -28.97
CA LYS A 19 21.94 -11.07 -28.63
C LYS A 19 20.70 -11.06 -29.52
N ARG A 20 20.37 -12.22 -30.09
CA ARG A 20 19.09 -12.39 -30.79
C ARG A 20 17.97 -12.47 -29.76
N PRO A 21 16.78 -11.90 -30.04
CA PRO A 21 15.61 -12.11 -29.21
C PRO A 21 15.33 -13.62 -29.07
N ILE A 22 14.98 -14.06 -27.87
CA ILE A 22 14.53 -15.44 -27.63
C ILE A 22 13.01 -15.40 -27.62
N PRO A 23 12.32 -16.13 -28.52
CA PRO A 23 10.86 -16.18 -28.54
C PRO A 23 10.31 -16.63 -27.18
N LEU A 24 9.26 -15.97 -26.68
CA LEU A 24 8.71 -16.32 -25.37
C LEU A 24 8.04 -17.70 -25.39
N THR A 25 7.58 -18.15 -26.55
CA THR A 25 7.08 -19.52 -26.78
C THR A 25 8.11 -20.60 -26.40
N GLN A 26 9.40 -20.33 -26.60
CA GLN A 26 10.46 -21.28 -26.21
C GLN A 26 10.65 -21.33 -24.69
N LYS A 27 10.48 -20.20 -24.00
CA LYS A 27 10.60 -20.13 -22.53
C LYS A 27 9.36 -20.64 -21.81
N PHE A 28 8.19 -20.43 -22.41
CA PHE A 28 6.89 -20.74 -21.85
C PHE A 28 6.09 -21.61 -22.84
N PRO A 29 6.48 -22.89 -23.03
CA PRO A 29 5.90 -23.74 -24.06
C PRO A 29 4.42 -24.08 -23.85
N ASN A 30 3.95 -24.00 -22.60
CA ASN A 30 2.57 -24.37 -22.21
C ASN A 30 1.68 -23.15 -21.97
N ALA A 31 2.15 -21.93 -22.27
CA ALA A 31 1.37 -20.72 -22.09
C ALA A 31 0.43 -20.47 -23.27
N ASP A 32 -0.68 -19.79 -23.02
CA ASP A 32 -1.60 -19.34 -24.06
C ASP A 32 -0.87 -18.43 -25.08
N PRO A 33 -0.93 -18.72 -26.39
CA PRO A 33 -0.36 -17.87 -27.42
C PRO A 33 -0.78 -16.40 -27.35
N LEU A 34 -2.03 -16.11 -26.94
CA LEU A 34 -2.52 -14.73 -26.78
C LEU A 34 -1.81 -14.03 -25.62
N ALA A 35 -1.63 -14.72 -24.50
CA ALA A 35 -0.87 -14.20 -23.35
C ALA A 35 0.58 -13.87 -23.74
N LEU A 36 1.22 -14.75 -24.51
CA LEU A 36 2.59 -14.55 -24.98
C LEU A 36 2.69 -13.36 -25.93
N CYS A 37 1.73 -13.18 -26.83
CA CYS A 37 1.70 -12.04 -27.74
C CYS A 37 1.59 -10.71 -26.98
N LEU A 38 0.67 -10.63 -26.01
CA LEU A 38 0.54 -9.45 -25.16
C LEU A 38 1.82 -9.19 -24.35
N LEU A 39 2.40 -10.24 -23.76
CA LEU A 39 3.62 -10.15 -22.96
C LEU A 39 4.82 -9.66 -23.78
N GLU A 40 4.96 -10.10 -25.03
CA GLU A 40 6.01 -9.60 -25.94
C GLU A 40 5.89 -8.09 -26.19
N LYS A 41 4.66 -7.57 -26.35
CA LYS A 41 4.41 -6.12 -26.49
C LYS A 41 4.75 -5.36 -25.20
N MET A 42 4.33 -5.88 -24.03
CA MET A 42 4.60 -5.24 -22.73
C MET A 42 6.09 -5.18 -22.38
N LEU A 43 6.86 -6.17 -22.81
CA LEU A 43 8.31 -6.25 -22.57
C LEU A 43 9.15 -5.61 -23.68
N ALA A 44 8.56 -4.78 -24.53
CA ALA A 44 9.29 -4.05 -25.55
C ALA A 44 10.39 -3.16 -24.92
N PHE A 45 11.53 -3.09 -25.59
CA PHE A 45 12.68 -2.36 -25.08
C PHE A 45 12.44 -0.85 -25.09
N ASP A 46 11.87 -0.32 -26.19
CA ASP A 46 11.45 1.08 -26.26
C ASP A 46 10.14 1.26 -25.46
N PRO A 47 10.08 2.21 -24.51
CA PRO A 47 8.85 2.52 -23.79
C PRO A 47 7.68 2.91 -24.69
N LYS A 48 7.94 3.48 -25.88
CA LYS A 48 6.88 3.88 -26.82
C LYS A 48 6.22 2.72 -27.55
N ASP A 49 6.92 1.59 -27.63
CA ASP A 49 6.40 0.36 -28.25
C ASP A 49 5.54 -0.44 -27.28
N ARG A 50 5.51 -0.05 -25.99
CA ARG A 50 4.68 -0.71 -24.97
C ARG A 50 3.26 -0.17 -25.04
N PRO A 51 2.24 -1.05 -24.93
CA PRO A 51 0.86 -0.61 -24.88
C PRO A 51 0.59 0.16 -23.58
N SER A 52 -0.37 1.08 -23.63
CA SER A 52 -0.94 1.67 -22.42
C SER A 52 -1.70 0.61 -21.60
N ALA A 53 -2.01 0.90 -20.34
CA ALA A 53 -2.80 0.00 -19.51
C ALA A 53 -4.19 -0.27 -20.12
N GLU A 54 -4.81 0.76 -20.70
CA GLU A 54 -6.10 0.67 -21.40
C GLU A 54 -6.01 -0.21 -22.66
N GLU A 55 -4.98 0.00 -23.49
CA GLU A 55 -4.74 -0.82 -24.69
C GLU A 55 -4.45 -2.29 -24.33
N ALA A 56 -3.74 -2.52 -23.23
CA ALA A 56 -3.45 -3.87 -22.76
C ALA A 56 -4.71 -4.58 -22.25
N LEU A 57 -5.60 -3.89 -21.53
CA LEU A 57 -6.89 -4.45 -21.08
C LEU A 57 -7.83 -4.76 -22.25
N ALA A 58 -7.74 -4.01 -23.35
CA ALA A 58 -8.49 -4.26 -24.57
C ALA A 58 -7.93 -5.41 -25.45
N ASP A 59 -6.79 -6.01 -25.09
CA ASP A 59 -6.18 -7.09 -25.87
C ASP A 59 -7.06 -8.37 -25.88
N PRO A 60 -7.10 -9.14 -26.99
CA PRO A 60 -7.89 -10.37 -27.09
C PRO A 60 -7.66 -11.37 -25.96
N TYR A 61 -6.48 -11.37 -25.33
CA TYR A 61 -6.20 -12.21 -24.18
C TYR A 61 -7.20 -12.00 -23.03
N PHE A 62 -7.67 -10.78 -22.80
CA PHE A 62 -8.60 -10.45 -21.71
C PHE A 62 -10.07 -10.42 -22.11
N LYS A 63 -10.41 -10.81 -23.35
CA LYS A 63 -11.77 -10.72 -23.90
C LYS A 63 -12.88 -11.29 -22.99
N ASN A 64 -12.58 -12.34 -22.23
CA ASN A 64 -13.57 -13.01 -21.37
C ASN A 64 -13.70 -12.41 -19.96
N ILE A 65 -12.84 -11.47 -19.59
CA ILE A 65 -12.83 -10.86 -18.26
C ILE A 65 -12.91 -9.33 -18.28
N ALA A 66 -12.49 -8.70 -19.39
CA ALA A 66 -12.50 -7.26 -19.56
C ALA A 66 -13.93 -6.72 -19.47
N ASN A 67 -14.12 -5.68 -18.66
CA ASN A 67 -15.42 -5.03 -18.50
C ASN A 67 -15.23 -3.53 -18.28
N VAL A 68 -15.52 -2.75 -19.33
CA VAL A 68 -15.39 -1.28 -19.35
C VAL A 68 -16.18 -0.62 -18.21
N ASP A 69 -17.36 -1.13 -17.86
CA ASP A 69 -18.18 -0.56 -16.78
C ASP A 69 -17.53 -0.74 -15.39
N ARG A 70 -16.60 -1.69 -15.25
CA ARG A 70 -15.85 -1.97 -14.01
C ARG A 70 -14.41 -1.44 -14.06
N GLU A 71 -14.03 -0.78 -15.14
CA GLU A 71 -12.68 -0.27 -15.39
C GLU A 71 -12.70 1.27 -15.59
N PRO A 72 -13.18 2.05 -14.59
CA PRO A 72 -13.26 3.50 -14.74
C PRO A 72 -11.86 4.13 -14.78
N SER A 73 -11.63 5.00 -15.76
CA SER A 73 -10.43 5.82 -15.82
C SER A 73 -10.50 6.98 -14.82
N ALA A 74 -9.46 7.11 -13.99
CA ALA A 74 -9.29 8.28 -13.15
C ALA A 74 -8.94 9.51 -14.00
N GLN A 75 -9.33 10.71 -13.53
CA GLN A 75 -8.87 11.93 -14.17
C GLN A 75 -7.35 12.10 -13.99
N PRO A 76 -6.65 12.68 -14.98
CA PRO A 76 -5.23 12.97 -14.82
C PRO A 76 -4.98 13.84 -13.59
N VAL A 77 -4.13 13.34 -12.69
CA VAL A 77 -3.67 14.06 -11.50
C VAL A 77 -2.93 15.32 -11.94
N ARG A 78 -3.26 16.48 -11.34
CA ARG A 78 -2.61 17.73 -11.73
C ARG A 78 -1.15 17.72 -11.29
N LYS A 79 -0.26 18.31 -12.10
CA LYS A 79 1.18 18.42 -11.74
C LYS A 79 1.41 19.11 -10.39
N LEU A 80 0.53 20.04 -10.02
CA LEU A 80 0.59 20.76 -8.75
C LEU A 80 0.46 19.82 -7.54
N GLU A 81 -0.27 18.71 -7.68
CA GLU A 81 -0.44 17.73 -6.61
C GLU A 81 0.88 17.01 -6.28
N PHE A 82 1.87 17.03 -7.19
CA PHE A 82 3.22 16.49 -6.97
C PHE A 82 4.27 17.56 -6.65
N GLU A 83 3.87 18.82 -6.44
CA GLU A 83 4.84 19.91 -6.20
C GLU A 83 5.63 19.69 -4.90
N PHE A 84 5.05 18.98 -3.92
CA PHE A 84 5.71 18.63 -2.66
C PHE A 84 7.00 17.81 -2.88
N GLU A 85 7.09 16.96 -3.91
CA GLU A 85 8.29 16.17 -4.21
C GLU A 85 9.45 17.03 -4.73
N ARG A 86 9.13 18.21 -5.28
CA ARG A 86 10.11 19.12 -5.86
C ARG A 86 10.68 20.09 -4.83
N GLN A 87 10.09 20.15 -3.64
CA GLN A 87 10.52 21.02 -2.55
C GLN A 87 11.57 20.33 -1.67
N ARG A 88 12.50 21.11 -1.13
CA ARG A 88 13.43 20.61 -0.09
C ARG A 88 12.72 20.72 1.25
N ILE A 89 12.20 19.60 1.73
CA ILE A 89 11.41 19.50 2.96
C ILE A 89 12.28 18.89 4.06
N THR A 90 12.27 19.48 5.26
CA THR A 90 12.96 18.93 6.43
C THR A 90 12.14 17.81 7.08
N LYS A 91 12.73 17.06 8.01
CA LYS A 91 12.01 16.01 8.73
C LYS A 91 10.85 16.59 9.54
N GLU A 92 11.06 17.76 10.12
CA GLU A 92 10.08 18.50 10.92
C GLU A 92 8.92 18.95 10.03
N ASP A 93 9.19 19.49 8.85
CA ASP A 93 8.16 19.88 7.89
C ASP A 93 7.32 18.66 7.41
N ILE A 94 7.96 17.51 7.11
CA ILE A 94 7.22 16.28 6.74
C ILE A 94 6.26 15.88 7.86
N ARG A 95 6.70 15.98 9.12
CA ARG A 95 5.88 15.65 10.28
C ARG A 95 4.66 16.57 10.36
N GLU A 96 4.84 17.86 10.13
CA GLU A 96 3.75 18.84 10.13
C GLU A 96 2.78 18.59 8.97
N LEU A 97 3.28 18.25 7.77
CA LEU A 97 2.46 17.93 6.61
C LEU A 97 1.61 16.68 6.85
N ILE A 98 2.19 15.60 7.37
CA ILE A 98 1.46 14.39 7.72
C ILE A 98 0.41 14.69 8.80
N TYR A 99 0.76 15.50 9.80
CA TYR A 99 -0.18 15.87 10.85
C TYR A 99 -1.36 16.70 10.30
N SER A 100 -1.08 17.66 9.42
CA SER A 100 -2.10 18.46 8.75
C SER A 100 -3.07 17.60 7.93
N GLU A 101 -2.54 16.62 7.19
CA GLU A 101 -3.34 15.63 6.46
C GLU A 101 -4.25 14.84 7.42
N ILE A 102 -3.72 14.39 8.56
CA ILE A 102 -4.54 13.68 9.57
C ILE A 102 -5.66 14.57 10.07
N LEU A 103 -5.40 15.85 10.39
CA LEU A 103 -6.42 16.77 10.87
C LEU A 103 -7.56 16.97 9.87
N GLU A 104 -7.26 16.99 8.57
CA GLU A 104 -8.27 17.12 7.51
C GLU A 104 -9.36 16.04 7.60
N TYR A 105 -8.98 14.79 7.93
CA TYR A 105 -9.92 13.68 8.07
C TYR A 105 -10.51 13.52 9.50
N HIS A 106 -10.08 14.32 10.49
CA HIS A 106 -10.48 14.17 11.89
C HIS A 106 -11.07 15.48 12.46
N PRO A 107 -12.36 15.77 12.24
CA PRO A 107 -12.95 17.09 12.51
C PRO A 107 -12.95 17.50 13.99
N ASN A 108 -13.06 16.54 14.92
CA ASN A 108 -12.98 16.83 16.36
C ASN A 108 -11.54 17.21 16.76
N MET A 109 -10.55 16.50 16.23
CA MET A 109 -9.13 16.77 16.48
C MET A 109 -8.69 18.09 15.85
N LEU A 110 -9.20 18.42 14.66
CA LEU A 110 -9.01 19.72 14.02
C LEU A 110 -9.60 20.86 14.86
N ARG A 111 -10.79 20.65 15.44
CA ARG A 111 -11.43 21.64 16.31
C ARG A 111 -10.59 21.91 17.56
N GLU A 112 -10.15 20.87 18.25
CA GLU A 112 -9.26 20.97 19.42
C GLU A 112 -7.93 21.65 19.08
N PHE A 113 -7.37 21.38 17.90
CA PHE A 113 -6.15 22.01 17.40
C PHE A 113 -6.34 23.52 17.15
N LEU A 114 -7.48 23.94 16.59
CA LEU A 114 -7.79 25.35 16.31
C LEU A 114 -8.19 26.14 17.55
N GLU A 115 -8.86 25.51 18.52
CA GLU A 115 -9.34 26.14 19.75
C GLU A 115 -8.22 26.47 20.76
N GLY A 116 -6.97 26.08 20.46
CA GLY A 116 -5.80 26.54 21.20
C GLY A 116 -5.77 26.12 22.66
N THR A 117 -6.48 25.05 23.05
CA THR A 117 -6.33 24.49 24.40
C THR A 117 -4.88 24.09 24.62
N GLU A 118 -4.22 24.86 25.48
CA GLU A 118 -2.84 24.72 25.92
C GLU A 118 -2.46 23.25 26.08
N SER A 119 -1.54 22.80 25.22
CA SER A 119 -1.16 21.40 25.02
C SER A 119 -2.32 20.54 24.51
N THR A 120 -2.53 20.52 23.20
CA THR A 120 -3.19 19.39 22.53
C THR A 120 -2.59 18.12 23.12
N GLY A 121 -3.37 17.34 23.88
CA GLY A 121 -2.93 16.11 24.55
C GLY A 121 -2.45 15.01 23.58
N PHE A 122 -2.52 15.29 22.27
CA PHE A 122 -1.70 14.67 21.24
C PHE A 122 -0.31 15.32 21.13
N MET A 123 0.23 15.84 22.23
CA MET A 123 1.67 15.98 22.38
C MET A 123 2.16 14.55 22.31
N TYR A 124 2.64 14.18 21.12
CA TYR A 124 3.37 12.95 20.81
C TYR A 124 3.84 12.36 22.13
N PRO A 125 3.26 11.24 22.63
CA PRO A 125 3.83 10.56 23.77
C PRO A 125 5.14 10.03 23.22
N SER A 126 6.12 10.92 23.19
CA SER A 126 7.44 10.67 22.72
C SER A 126 7.84 9.54 23.63
N ALA A 127 8.08 8.36 23.06
CA ALA A 127 8.68 7.31 23.84
C ALA A 127 9.90 7.86 24.61
N VAL A 128 10.57 8.88 24.04
CA VAL A 128 11.63 9.67 24.68
C VAL A 128 11.15 10.52 25.86
N ASP A 129 10.02 11.23 25.79
CA ASP A 129 9.54 12.06 26.92
C ASP A 129 8.92 11.21 28.04
N HIS A 130 8.22 10.12 27.68
CA HIS A 130 7.79 9.12 28.65
C HIS A 130 9.02 8.45 29.30
N PHE A 131 10.04 8.12 28.52
CA PHE A 131 11.30 7.58 29.03
C PHE A 131 12.05 8.59 29.91
N LYS A 132 12.09 9.88 29.53
CA LYS A 132 12.68 10.94 30.36
C LYS A 132 11.95 11.10 31.68
N LYS A 133 10.62 11.06 31.68
CA LYS A 133 9.82 11.08 32.92
C LYS A 133 10.08 9.83 33.78
N GLN A 134 10.12 8.65 33.16
CA GLN A 134 10.45 7.40 33.87
C GLN A 134 11.87 7.43 34.43
N PHE A 135 12.83 7.97 33.69
CA PHE A 135 14.23 8.11 34.11
C PHE A 135 14.36 9.10 35.26
N ALA A 136 13.78 10.30 35.15
CA ALA A 136 13.77 11.30 36.20
C ALA A 136 13.11 10.78 37.49
N TYR A 137 12.00 10.05 37.36
CA TYR A 137 11.34 9.39 38.49
C TYR A 137 12.25 8.35 39.16
N LEU A 138 12.91 7.48 38.38
CA LEU A 138 13.83 6.49 38.94
C LEU A 138 15.03 7.15 39.63
N GLU A 139 15.61 8.21 39.04
CA GLU A 139 16.75 8.94 39.61
C GLU A 139 16.40 9.58 40.96
N GLU A 140 15.20 10.15 41.09
CA GLU A 140 14.73 10.79 42.33
C GLU A 140 14.44 9.76 43.45
N HIS A 141 13.95 8.58 43.09
CA HIS A 141 13.50 7.56 44.05
C HIS A 141 14.58 6.50 44.39
N TYR A 142 15.59 6.29 43.54
CA TYR A 142 16.75 5.45 43.87
C TYR A 142 17.68 6.11 44.89
N ALA A 143 17.85 7.44 44.84
CA ALA A 143 18.71 8.18 45.76
C ALA A 143 18.20 8.16 47.22
N LYS A 144 16.92 7.85 47.44
CA LYS A 144 16.25 7.81 48.76
C LYS A 144 15.92 6.38 49.25
N GLY A 145 16.34 5.34 48.53
CA GLY A 145 16.23 3.94 48.99
C GLY A 145 14.81 3.33 48.98
N SER A 146 13.84 3.91 48.26
CA SER A 146 12.48 3.34 48.18
C SER A 146 12.29 2.50 46.91
N THR A 147 11.87 1.25 47.05
CA THR A 147 11.46 0.38 45.91
C THR A 147 10.03 0.69 45.47
N ALA A 148 9.83 1.79 44.74
CA ALA A 148 8.55 2.09 44.11
C ALA A 148 8.50 1.50 42.68
N ALA A 149 7.40 0.83 42.33
CA ALA A 149 7.21 0.25 40.99
C ALA A 149 7.02 1.37 39.94
N PRO A 150 7.61 1.26 38.73
CA PRO A 150 7.44 2.27 37.69
C PRO A 150 5.97 2.43 37.27
N PRO A 151 5.53 3.65 36.88
CA PRO A 151 4.19 3.85 36.35
C PRO A 151 3.96 3.02 35.07
N GLU A 152 2.76 2.45 34.96
CA GLU A 152 2.36 1.50 33.91
C GLU A 152 2.32 2.15 32.52
N ARG A 153 2.77 1.41 31.49
CA ARG A 153 2.79 1.89 30.11
C ARG A 153 1.37 1.93 29.55
N GLN A 154 0.82 3.14 29.37
CA GLN A 154 -0.42 3.32 28.62
C GLN A 154 -0.13 3.35 27.12
N HIS A 155 -0.82 2.49 26.36
CA HIS A 155 -0.72 2.43 24.90
C HIS A 155 -1.68 3.44 24.26
N ASN A 156 -1.14 4.58 23.79
CA ASN A 156 -1.93 5.60 23.09
C ASN A 156 -2.09 5.30 21.60
N SER A 157 -2.57 4.10 21.27
CA SER A 157 -2.93 3.79 19.89
C SER A 157 -4.16 4.61 19.53
N LEU A 158 -4.14 5.31 18.39
CA LEU A 158 -5.36 5.90 17.85
C LEU A 158 -6.41 4.79 17.68
N PRO A 159 -7.69 5.02 18.06
CA PRO A 159 -8.74 4.05 17.81
C PRO A 159 -8.79 3.80 16.31
N ARG A 160 -8.47 2.56 15.89
CA ARG A 160 -8.59 2.18 14.49
C ARG A 160 -10.08 2.13 14.17
N PRO A 161 -10.60 2.94 13.24
CA PRO A 161 -11.88 2.64 12.65
C PRO A 161 -11.66 1.35 11.85
N CYS A 162 -12.19 0.23 12.32
CA CYS A 162 -12.42 -0.89 11.43
C CYS A 162 -13.39 -0.38 10.38
N VAL A 163 -12.93 -0.28 9.12
CA VAL A 163 -13.83 -0.05 7.99
C VAL A 163 -14.70 -1.29 7.88
N LEU A 164 -15.83 -1.27 8.57
CA LEU A 164 -16.92 -2.19 8.30
C LEU A 164 -17.47 -1.77 6.94
N TYR A 165 -17.25 -2.60 5.91
CA TYR A 165 -18.03 -2.49 4.70
C TYR A 165 -19.50 -2.59 5.11
N SER A 166 -20.25 -1.51 4.91
CA SER A 166 -21.69 -1.53 4.98
C SER A 166 -22.20 -2.37 3.81
N ASP A 167 -22.41 -3.66 4.05
CA ASP A 167 -23.22 -4.49 3.18
C ASP A 167 -24.66 -4.00 3.27
N ASN A 168 -25.02 -3.11 2.35
CA ASN A 168 -26.42 -2.79 2.07
C ASN A 168 -27.06 -4.00 1.38
N ARG A 169 -27.43 -5.00 2.19
CA ARG A 169 -28.43 -6.01 1.82
C ARG A 169 -29.45 -6.17 2.93
N THR A 170 -30.54 -5.43 2.79
CA THR A 170 -31.84 -5.81 3.33
C THR A 170 -32.13 -7.27 2.95
N LYS A 171 -32.22 -8.17 3.94
CA LYS A 171 -33.09 -9.36 3.95
C LYS A 171 -33.12 -10.02 5.34
N SER A 172 -34.26 -9.80 6.00
CA SER A 172 -34.98 -10.67 6.95
C SER A 172 -34.19 -11.69 7.77
N THR A 173 -34.10 -11.42 9.07
CA THR A 173 -33.68 -12.32 10.15
C THR A 173 -34.60 -13.55 10.24
N ALA A 174 -34.10 -14.77 9.95
CA ALA A 174 -34.61 -16.04 10.53
C ALA A 174 -33.86 -17.32 10.11
N ASN A 175 -33.08 -17.38 9.01
CA ASN A 175 -32.72 -18.70 8.42
C ASN A 175 -31.21 -19.06 8.40
N VAL A 176 -30.33 -18.47 9.21
CA VAL A 176 -28.87 -18.70 9.09
C VAL A 176 -28.34 -19.83 10.00
N MET A 177 -29.18 -20.48 10.81
CA MET A 177 -28.70 -21.52 11.75
C MET A 177 -28.68 -22.95 11.19
N GLU A 178 -29.07 -23.19 9.93
CA GLU A 178 -29.24 -24.56 9.41
C GLU A 178 -28.21 -25.01 8.35
N ASP A 179 -27.42 -24.10 7.76
CA ASP A 179 -26.50 -24.46 6.67
C ASP A 179 -25.05 -24.74 7.10
N LEU A 180 -24.73 -24.62 8.40
CA LEU A 180 -23.38 -24.89 8.94
C LEU A 180 -23.09 -26.38 9.22
N SER A 181 -24.05 -27.29 8.98
CA SER A 181 -23.92 -28.71 9.35
C SER A 181 -23.56 -29.66 8.19
N LYS A 182 -23.24 -29.18 6.98
CA LYS A 182 -23.07 -30.06 5.80
C LYS A 182 -21.68 -30.08 5.15
N CYS A 183 -20.66 -29.42 5.70
CA CYS A 183 -19.31 -29.51 5.16
C CYS A 183 -18.36 -30.28 6.09
N VAL A 184 -18.53 -31.61 6.14
CA VAL A 184 -17.47 -32.54 6.59
C VAL A 184 -16.96 -33.27 5.35
N ILE A 185 -15.71 -32.95 4.97
CA ILE A 185 -14.98 -33.54 3.85
C ILE A 185 -14.65 -35.00 4.20
N ARG A 186 -15.15 -35.96 3.42
CA ARG A 186 -14.68 -37.36 3.44
C ARG A 186 -13.55 -37.51 2.42
N ASP A 187 -12.41 -37.97 2.91
CA ASP A 187 -11.20 -38.26 2.14
C ASP A 187 -11.24 -39.75 1.73
N GLU A 188 -11.47 -40.05 0.45
CA GLU A 188 -11.42 -41.43 -0.08
C GLU A 188 -10.10 -41.69 -0.80
N ARG A 189 -9.27 -42.51 -0.14
CA ARG A 189 -8.09 -43.16 -0.71
C ARG A 189 -8.53 -44.26 -1.69
N ARG A 190 -7.96 -44.22 -2.90
CA ARG A 190 -7.95 -45.29 -3.90
C ARG A 190 -7.31 -46.57 -3.34
N GLY A 191 -7.90 -47.72 -3.65
CA GLY A 191 -7.33 -49.05 -3.48
C GLY A 191 -8.03 -50.06 -4.40
N ASP A 192 -7.22 -50.79 -5.16
CA ASP A 192 -7.53 -51.84 -6.14
C ASP A 192 -8.52 -52.91 -5.68
N SER A 193 -9.30 -53.44 -6.63
CA SER A 193 -9.33 -54.87 -7.05
C SER A 193 -10.20 -55.03 -8.30
#